data_AF-A0A123SM97-F1
#
_entry.id   AF-A0A123SM97-F1
#
_cell.length_a   1.000
_cell.length_b   1.000
_cell.length_c   1.000
_cell.angle_alpha   90.00
_cell.angle_beta   90.00
_cell.angle_gamma   90.00
#
_symmetry.space_group_name_H-M   'P 1'
#
loop_
_entity.id
_entity.type
_entity.pdbx_description
1 polymer ?
#
loop_
_entity_poly.entity_id
_entity_poly.type
_entity_poly.pdbx_seq_one_letter_code
_entity_poly.pdbx_strand_id
1 'polypeptide(L)'
;MGKIELKYLCITDFNIDTNEKFLNLLTSRATIEVNSDTNSISLSGSEEQCAFRIKSINVGDSSNQSKYTIEFEFDDIDSAEKLNRTLGKLFGNLKDDKIIMLKDGISKEYSHQAYEYLYDVETALRSFITELMTFMGKPDWFKKDVNKILNISDSQSLDERVLYSRNFDQLREFLFTNYSEYKSEDLIKEIIDEKDHEIRERLVSDLESKIPKTNWEKFIKNEASKHSINESEFQKLLENIYRMRNRIAHCNTFNRDDFNNFKESCHKIMKYISKLTEIIEKERIFSEDHSIENDISAIFAPIDSYNTIVVPAYKDGFEEVFLGEDRWYSVSIWDGRIDSIDYIAAYLTAPEQKITHYAKVRKIEPSPYNEKKKIIYFDGRAIQLPKPIPIGSDTKAFQRSRYTIFDRLLDASTTDDLF
;
A
#
# COMPACT_ATOMS: atom_id res chain seq x y z
N MET A 1 10.15 11.77 27.94
CA MET A 1 8.82 12.03 27.36
C MET A 1 8.28 13.35 27.86
N GLY A 2 7.46 14.02 27.06
CA GLY A 2 6.64 15.13 27.54
C GLY A 2 5.42 14.61 28.31
N LYS A 3 4.68 15.50 28.97
CA LYS A 3 3.45 15.16 29.69
C LYS A 3 2.39 14.62 28.72
N ILE A 4 1.55 13.71 29.19
CA ILE A 4 0.40 13.19 28.43
C ILE A 4 -0.77 14.15 28.66
N GLU A 5 -1.36 14.64 27.58
CA GLU A 5 -2.43 15.63 27.65
C GLU A 5 -3.71 15.11 27.02
N LEU A 6 -4.81 15.15 27.76
CA LEU A 6 -6.14 14.89 27.25
C LEU A 6 -6.94 16.18 27.22
N LYS A 7 -7.51 16.53 26.07
CA LYS A 7 -8.35 17.74 25.93
C LYS A 7 -9.71 17.38 25.37
N TYR A 8 -10.75 17.92 25.99
CA TYR A 8 -12.13 17.76 25.55
C TYR A 8 -12.79 19.12 25.32
N LEU A 9 -13.63 19.18 24.29
CA LEU A 9 -14.68 20.18 24.12
C LEU A 9 -15.98 19.57 24.63
N CYS A 10 -16.57 20.22 25.62
CA CYS A 10 -17.85 19.84 26.18
C CYS A 10 -18.88 20.91 25.84
N ILE A 11 -19.96 20.50 25.19
CA ILE A 11 -21.10 21.35 24.85
C ILE A 11 -22.26 20.84 25.69
N THR A 12 -22.73 21.69 26.60
CA THR A 12 -23.74 21.35 27.59
C THR A 12 -24.93 22.29 27.52
N ASP A 13 -25.98 21.99 28.30
CA ASP A 13 -27.12 22.88 28.51
C ASP A 13 -26.68 24.28 29.01
N PHE A 14 -27.40 25.33 28.58
CA PHE A 14 -27.14 26.73 28.97
C PHE A 14 -27.19 26.98 30.48
N ASN A 15 -27.90 26.15 31.24
CA ASN A 15 -27.98 26.28 32.70
C ASN A 15 -26.64 26.02 33.42
N ILE A 16 -25.72 25.33 32.74
CA ILE A 16 -24.34 25.15 33.17
C ILE A 16 -23.54 26.31 32.59
N ASP A 17 -23.60 27.48 33.23
CA ASP A 17 -23.04 28.75 32.74
C ASP A 17 -21.72 29.16 33.41
N THR A 18 -21.32 28.47 34.48
CA THR A 18 -20.04 28.70 35.19
C THR A 18 -19.15 27.47 35.19
N ASN A 19 -17.82 27.70 35.29
CA ASN A 19 -16.85 26.62 35.46
C ASN A 19 -17.19 25.75 36.69
N GLU A 20 -17.65 26.36 37.78
CA GLU A 20 -18.02 25.66 39.00
C GLU A 20 -19.22 24.71 38.79
N LYS A 21 -20.27 25.16 38.11
CA LYS A 21 -21.41 24.30 37.75
C LYS A 21 -20.98 23.14 36.85
N PHE A 22 -20.08 23.40 35.89
CA PHE A 22 -19.55 22.34 35.03
C PHE A 22 -18.69 21.34 35.81
N LEU A 23 -17.83 21.81 36.71
CA LEU A 23 -17.06 20.92 37.59
C LEU A 23 -17.99 20.11 38.50
N ASN A 24 -19.03 20.72 39.06
CA ASN A 24 -20.05 20.01 39.84
C ASN A 24 -20.81 18.95 39.01
N LEU A 25 -21.04 19.18 37.71
CA LEU A 25 -21.57 18.14 36.82
C LEU A 25 -20.63 16.93 36.75
N LEU A 26 -19.32 17.16 36.63
CA LEU A 26 -18.32 16.09 36.63
C LEU A 26 -18.28 15.35 37.98
N THR A 27 -18.29 16.08 39.10
CA THR A 27 -18.23 15.51 40.46
C THR A 27 -19.52 14.79 40.86
N SER A 28 -20.69 15.28 40.44
CA SER A 28 -22.00 14.74 40.87
C SER A 28 -22.37 13.41 40.21
N ARG A 29 -21.69 13.04 39.12
CA ARG A 29 -22.02 11.84 38.32
C ARG A 29 -20.85 10.89 38.11
N ALA A 30 -19.62 11.26 38.47
CA ALA A 30 -18.47 10.35 38.46
C ALA A 30 -17.85 10.18 39.84
N THR A 31 -17.14 9.08 39.99
CA THR A 31 -16.08 8.87 40.99
C THR A 31 -14.89 9.81 40.71
N ILE A 32 -15.15 11.10 40.54
CA ILE A 32 -14.16 12.15 40.25
C ILE A 32 -14.26 13.16 41.38
N GLU A 33 -13.15 13.41 42.06
CA GLU A 33 -13.01 14.40 43.12
C GLU A 33 -12.19 15.57 42.58
N VAL A 34 -12.76 16.77 42.67
CA VAL A 34 -12.12 18.02 42.20
C VAL A 34 -11.58 18.77 43.42
N ASN A 35 -10.28 19.01 43.44
CA ASN A 35 -9.66 19.92 44.40
C ASN A 35 -9.42 21.29 43.73
N SER A 36 -10.26 22.26 44.08
CA SER A 36 -10.23 23.60 43.50
C SER A 36 -9.04 24.44 43.97
N ASP A 37 -8.47 24.14 45.15
CA ASP A 37 -7.33 24.89 45.71
C ASP A 37 -6.02 24.55 44.98
N THR A 38 -5.88 23.28 44.58
CA THR A 38 -4.70 22.76 43.88
C THR A 38 -4.89 22.66 42.36
N ASN A 39 -6.09 22.95 41.84
CA ASN A 39 -6.49 22.66 40.45
C ASN A 39 -6.12 21.23 40.03
N SER A 40 -6.39 20.28 40.91
CA SER A 40 -6.16 18.86 40.67
C SER A 40 -7.45 18.06 40.73
N ILE A 41 -7.48 16.97 39.97
CA ILE A 41 -8.58 16.00 39.95
C ILE A 41 -8.03 14.63 40.32
N SER A 42 -8.72 13.93 41.21
CA SER A 42 -8.48 12.53 41.54
C SER A 42 -9.70 11.67 41.21
N LEU A 43 -9.48 10.37 41.05
CA LEU A 43 -10.56 9.39 41.02
C LEU A 43 -10.89 8.97 42.46
N SER A 44 -12.16 8.81 42.81
CA SER A 44 -12.56 8.40 44.17
C SER A 44 -11.91 7.08 44.57
N GLY A 45 -11.19 7.08 45.69
CA GLY A 45 -10.42 5.93 46.16
C GLY A 45 -9.02 5.77 45.54
N SER A 46 -8.53 6.78 44.80
CA SER A 46 -7.17 6.85 44.27
C SER A 46 -6.38 7.97 44.94
N GLU A 47 -5.10 7.70 45.26
CA GLU A 47 -4.15 8.76 45.67
C GLU A 47 -3.58 9.53 44.46
N GLU A 48 -3.79 9.03 43.23
CA GLU A 48 -3.30 9.66 42.00
C GLU A 48 -4.10 10.93 41.70
N GLN A 49 -3.40 12.07 41.69
CA GLN A 49 -3.94 13.37 41.28
C GLN A 49 -3.38 13.79 39.92
N CYS A 50 -4.24 14.30 39.05
CA CYS A 50 -3.83 14.91 37.78
C CYS A 50 -4.14 16.41 37.79
N ALA A 51 -3.29 17.21 37.16
CA ALA A 51 -3.56 18.62 36.99
C ALA A 51 -4.64 18.81 35.91
N PHE A 52 -5.55 19.77 36.12
CA PHE A 52 -6.55 20.10 35.11
C PHE A 52 -6.64 21.61 34.86
N ARG A 53 -7.16 21.97 33.68
CA ARG A 53 -7.50 23.35 33.31
C ARG A 53 -8.84 23.39 32.62
N ILE A 54 -9.70 24.30 33.06
CA ILE A 54 -11.02 24.54 32.46
C ILE A 54 -11.12 25.96 31.92
N LYS A 55 -11.73 26.12 30.73
CA LYS A 55 -12.03 27.42 30.14
C LYS A 55 -13.44 27.41 29.56
N SER A 56 -14.25 28.39 29.93
CA SER A 56 -15.51 28.68 29.25
C SER A 56 -15.24 29.35 27.91
N ILE A 57 -16.08 29.07 26.91
CA ILE A 57 -16.03 29.68 25.59
C ILE A 57 -17.24 30.60 25.47
N ASN A 58 -17.01 31.91 25.43
CA ASN A 58 -18.09 32.87 25.21
C ASN A 58 -18.64 32.71 23.79
N VAL A 59 -19.90 32.27 23.70
CA VAL A 59 -20.71 32.36 22.50
C VAL A 59 -21.67 33.52 22.76
N GLY A 60 -21.78 34.48 21.84
CA GLY A 60 -22.65 35.65 22.03
C GLY A 60 -24.09 35.26 22.44
N ASP A 61 -24.83 36.24 22.99
CA ASP A 61 -26.07 36.12 23.79
C ASP A 61 -27.23 35.25 23.26
N SER A 62 -27.10 34.58 22.12
CA SER A 62 -28.14 33.82 21.42
C SER A 62 -27.94 32.30 21.39
N SER A 63 -27.03 31.70 22.16
CA SER A 63 -26.88 30.23 22.18
C SER A 63 -27.54 29.57 23.41
N ASN A 64 -28.44 28.62 23.17
CA ASN A 64 -29.04 27.75 24.20
C ASN A 64 -28.07 26.69 24.76
N GLN A 65 -26.75 26.88 24.61
CA GLN A 65 -25.74 25.89 25.00
C GLN A 65 -24.52 26.59 25.58
N SER A 66 -23.95 25.99 26.62
CA SER A 66 -22.68 26.40 27.19
C SER A 66 -21.55 25.53 26.63
N LYS A 67 -20.39 26.14 26.40
CA LYS A 67 -19.24 25.45 25.79
C LYS A 67 -18.02 25.60 26.68
N TYR A 68 -17.37 24.48 26.96
CA TYR A 68 -16.19 24.40 27.81
C TYR A 68 -15.08 23.62 27.12
N THR A 69 -13.84 24.03 27.33
CA THR A 69 -12.70 23.13 27.16
C THR A 69 -12.17 22.69 28.51
N ILE A 70 -11.97 21.39 28.69
CA ILE A 70 -11.25 20.83 29.83
C ILE A 70 -10.02 20.08 29.35
N GLU A 71 -8.88 20.38 29.98
CA GLU A 71 -7.57 19.79 29.71
C GLU A 71 -7.09 19.08 30.97
N PHE A 72 -6.56 17.88 30.81
CA PHE A 72 -5.94 17.08 31.86
C PHE A 72 -4.50 16.76 31.48
N GLU A 73 -3.60 16.80 32.46
CA GLU A 73 -2.18 16.59 32.27
C GLU A 73 -1.69 15.47 33.20
N PHE A 74 -1.00 14.48 32.64
CA PHE A 74 -0.54 13.28 33.33
C PHE A 74 0.96 13.05 33.11
N ASP A 75 1.62 12.51 34.13
CA ASP A 75 3.03 12.08 34.05
C ASP A 75 3.17 10.65 33.51
N ASP A 76 2.13 9.82 33.65
CA ASP A 76 2.11 8.42 33.23
C ASP A 76 0.84 8.06 32.43
N ILE A 77 0.97 7.04 31.58
CA ILE A 77 -0.10 6.61 30.66
C ILE A 77 -1.21 5.81 31.36
N ASP A 78 -0.89 5.07 32.43
CA ASP A 78 -1.87 4.26 33.15
C ASP A 78 -2.92 5.17 33.80
N SER A 79 -2.48 6.25 34.46
CA SER A 79 -3.35 7.28 35.04
C SER A 79 -4.21 7.95 33.98
N ALA A 80 -3.62 8.31 32.83
CA ALA A 80 -4.35 8.91 31.71
C ALA A 80 -5.46 7.98 31.19
N GLU A 81 -5.17 6.69 30.99
CA GLU A 81 -6.15 5.71 30.53
C GLU A 81 -7.25 5.45 31.55
N LYS A 82 -6.91 5.35 32.84
CA LYS A 82 -7.88 5.20 33.93
C LYS A 82 -8.89 6.35 33.91
N LEU A 83 -8.41 7.60 33.85
CA LEU A 83 -9.30 8.76 33.83
C LEU A 83 -10.09 8.83 32.52
N ASN A 84 -9.46 8.63 31.36
CA ASN A 84 -10.15 8.62 30.06
C ASN A 84 -11.30 7.62 30.02
N ARG A 85 -11.10 6.40 30.56
CA ARG A 85 -12.14 5.39 30.66
C ARG A 85 -13.29 5.82 31.57
N THR A 86 -12.99 6.45 32.71
CA THR A 86 -14.01 6.98 33.62
C THR A 86 -14.80 8.11 32.98
N LEU A 87 -14.11 9.05 32.33
CA LEU A 87 -14.71 10.14 31.57
C LEU A 87 -15.58 9.61 30.44
N GLY A 88 -15.11 8.62 29.67
CA GLY A 88 -15.90 7.99 28.61
C GLY A 88 -17.20 7.36 29.11
N LYS A 89 -17.18 6.70 30.28
CA LYS A 89 -18.40 6.19 30.92
C LYS A 89 -19.33 7.31 31.36
N LEU A 90 -18.80 8.39 31.94
CA LEU A 90 -19.60 9.55 32.34
C LEU A 90 -20.23 10.23 31.12
N PHE A 91 -19.42 10.51 30.10
CA PHE A 91 -19.84 11.17 28.86
C PHE A 91 -20.86 10.34 28.08
N GLY A 92 -20.74 9.01 28.09
CA GLY A 92 -21.74 8.11 27.49
C GLY A 92 -23.12 8.17 28.15
N ASN A 93 -23.21 8.61 29.41
CA ASN A 93 -24.48 8.79 30.13
C ASN A 93 -25.13 10.16 29.88
N LEU A 94 -24.41 11.11 29.27
CA LEU A 94 -24.90 12.46 28.96
C LEU A 94 -25.50 12.48 27.56
N LYS A 95 -26.80 12.16 27.45
CA LYS A 95 -27.48 12.03 26.14
C LYS A 95 -27.69 13.34 25.38
N ASP A 96 -27.85 14.45 26.12
CA ASP A 96 -28.13 15.77 25.55
C ASP A 96 -26.86 16.63 25.40
N ASP A 97 -25.75 16.20 25.99
CA ASP A 97 -24.46 16.89 25.90
C ASP A 97 -23.61 16.31 24.76
N LYS A 98 -22.86 17.19 24.08
CA LYS A 98 -21.92 16.78 23.03
C LYS A 98 -20.50 16.94 23.52
N ILE A 99 -19.77 15.82 23.57
CA ILE A 99 -18.40 15.79 24.09
C ILE A 99 -17.46 15.28 23.00
N ILE A 100 -16.43 16.07 22.71
CA ILE A 100 -15.51 15.86 21.59
C ILE A 100 -14.09 15.88 22.12
N MET A 101 -13.33 14.83 21.87
CA MET A 101 -11.90 14.81 22.18
C MET A 101 -11.14 15.67 21.17
N LEU A 102 -10.40 16.66 21.65
CA LEU A 102 -9.61 17.58 20.84
C LEU A 102 -8.11 17.21 20.83
N LYS A 103 -7.62 16.60 21.91
CA LYS A 103 -6.22 16.15 22.02
C LYS A 103 -6.20 14.81 22.72
N ASP A 104 -5.71 13.80 22.01
CA ASP A 104 -5.56 12.44 22.49
C ASP A 104 -4.09 12.14 22.79
N GLY A 105 -3.65 12.47 24.00
CA GLY A 105 -2.31 12.19 24.47
C GLY A 105 -1.99 10.70 24.60
N ILE A 106 -2.99 9.85 24.86
CA ILE A 106 -2.80 8.39 24.99
C ILE A 106 -2.44 7.80 23.63
N SER A 107 -3.24 8.09 22.60
CA SER A 107 -2.98 7.60 21.25
C SER A 107 -1.67 8.14 20.70
N LYS A 108 -1.32 9.39 21.01
CA LYS A 108 -0.01 9.96 20.66
C LYS A 108 1.13 9.16 21.27
N GLU A 109 1.02 8.81 22.55
CA GLU A 109 2.07 8.10 23.29
C GLU A 109 2.29 6.69 22.73
N TYR A 110 1.22 5.91 22.53
CA TYR A 110 1.34 4.60 21.90
C TYR A 110 1.78 4.67 20.43
N SER A 111 1.36 5.69 19.69
CA SER A 111 1.83 5.92 18.33
C SER A 111 3.33 6.21 18.27
N HIS A 112 3.86 6.95 19.26
CA HIS A 112 5.28 7.23 19.37
C HIS A 112 6.08 5.94 19.64
N GLN A 113 5.63 5.13 20.61
CA GLN A 113 6.26 3.84 20.91
C GLN A 113 6.15 2.85 19.74
N ALA A 114 5.03 2.85 19.01
CA ALA A 114 4.84 2.01 17.84
C ALA A 114 5.81 2.37 16.69
N TYR A 115 6.24 3.62 16.59
CA TYR A 115 7.09 4.08 15.50
C TYR A 115 8.47 3.39 15.51
N GLU A 116 9.00 3.06 16.70
CA GLU A 116 10.26 2.30 16.82
C GLU A 116 10.13 0.92 16.15
N TYR A 117 9.08 0.17 16.50
CA TYR A 117 8.81 -1.14 15.88
C TYR A 117 8.54 -1.03 14.38
N LEU A 118 7.81 0.01 13.96
CA LEU A 118 7.54 0.23 12.55
C LEU A 118 8.85 0.45 11.78
N TYR A 119 9.72 1.33 12.27
CA TYR A 119 11.02 1.62 11.66
C TYR A 119 11.85 0.35 11.48
N ASP A 120 11.93 -0.49 12.51
CA ASP A 120 12.68 -1.75 12.46
C ASP A 120 12.11 -2.70 11.40
N VAL A 121 10.78 -2.88 11.37
CA VAL A 121 10.12 -3.76 10.39
C VAL A 121 10.33 -3.25 8.97
N GLU A 122 10.11 -1.95 8.70
CA GLU A 122 10.27 -1.44 7.34
C GLU A 122 11.72 -1.58 6.86
N THR A 123 12.68 -1.31 7.74
CA THR A 123 14.11 -1.42 7.43
C THR A 123 14.50 -2.86 7.17
N ALA A 124 14.07 -3.80 8.01
CA ALA A 124 14.33 -5.22 7.83
C ALA A 124 13.68 -5.76 6.56
N LEU A 125 12.45 -5.37 6.25
CA LEU A 125 11.76 -5.78 5.03
C LEU A 125 12.46 -5.26 3.77
N ARG A 126 12.94 -4.00 3.79
CA ARG A 126 13.75 -3.45 2.70
C ARG A 126 15.07 -4.20 2.53
N SER A 127 15.78 -4.49 3.62
CA SER A 127 17.04 -5.26 3.58
C SER A 127 16.78 -6.64 2.99
N PHE A 128 15.78 -7.35 3.51
CA PHE A 128 15.39 -8.67 3.04
C PHE A 128 15.06 -8.70 1.55
N ILE A 129 14.24 -7.77 1.05
CA ILE A 129 13.94 -7.70 -0.38
C ILE A 129 15.22 -7.39 -1.17
N THR A 130 16.06 -6.46 -0.71
CA THR A 130 17.33 -6.14 -1.39
C THR A 130 18.23 -7.38 -1.53
N GLU A 131 18.36 -8.14 -0.45
CA GLU A 131 19.18 -9.36 -0.39
C GLU A 131 18.56 -10.47 -1.25
N LEU A 132 17.25 -10.69 -1.13
CA LEU A 132 16.51 -11.61 -2.00
C LEU A 132 16.80 -11.33 -3.47
N MET A 133 16.73 -10.06 -3.87
CA MET A 133 16.96 -9.64 -5.24
C MET A 133 18.41 -9.78 -5.68
N THR A 134 19.36 -9.53 -4.77
CA THR A 134 20.79 -9.61 -5.06
C THR A 134 21.29 -11.05 -5.16
N PHE A 135 20.76 -11.94 -4.31
CA PHE A 135 21.23 -13.33 -4.24
C PHE A 135 20.39 -14.30 -5.07
N MET A 136 19.11 -14.00 -5.31
CA MET A 136 18.21 -14.86 -6.09
C MET A 136 17.87 -14.30 -7.48
N GLY A 137 18.12 -13.00 -7.72
CA GLY A 137 18.05 -12.34 -9.03
C GLY A 137 19.44 -12.14 -9.65
N LYS A 138 19.49 -11.68 -10.91
CA LYS A 138 20.76 -11.43 -11.61
C LYS A 138 21.64 -10.39 -10.86
N PRO A 139 22.98 -10.52 -10.89
CA PRO A 139 23.92 -9.62 -10.20
C PRO A 139 23.81 -8.13 -10.58
N ASP A 140 23.21 -7.82 -11.73
CA ASP A 140 23.16 -6.48 -12.31
C ASP A 140 21.74 -5.88 -12.36
N TRP A 141 20.78 -6.39 -11.56
CA TRP A 141 19.39 -5.90 -11.56
C TRP A 141 19.25 -4.39 -11.29
N PHE A 142 20.26 -3.77 -10.67
CA PHE A 142 20.34 -2.34 -10.42
C PHE A 142 20.95 -1.49 -11.56
N LYS A 143 21.71 -2.09 -12.49
CA LYS A 143 22.72 -1.33 -13.27
C LYS A 143 22.23 -0.66 -14.56
N LYS A 144 21.07 -1.02 -15.12
CA LYS A 144 20.62 -0.43 -16.40
C LYS A 144 19.22 0.14 -16.39
N ASP A 145 18.24 -0.55 -15.82
CA ASP A 145 16.85 -0.11 -15.96
C ASP A 145 16.46 0.90 -14.87
N VAL A 146 16.93 0.71 -13.63
CA VAL A 146 16.52 1.56 -12.51
C VAL A 146 17.07 3.00 -12.59
N ASN A 147 18.30 3.21 -13.06
CA ASN A 147 18.87 4.56 -13.23
C ASN A 147 18.15 5.35 -14.34
N LYS A 148 17.79 4.69 -15.44
CA LYS A 148 16.98 5.24 -16.54
C LYS A 148 15.57 5.60 -16.07
N ILE A 149 15.02 4.80 -15.17
CA ILE A 149 13.68 4.93 -14.57
C ILE A 149 13.60 6.06 -13.54
N LEU A 150 14.69 6.35 -12.82
CA LEU A 150 14.74 7.32 -11.73
C LEU A 150 15.22 8.73 -12.12
N ASN A 151 15.56 8.98 -13.40
CA ASN A 151 16.09 10.27 -13.88
C ASN A 151 17.31 10.79 -13.06
N ILE A 152 18.14 9.88 -12.55
CA ILE A 152 19.37 10.26 -11.85
C ILE A 152 20.45 10.46 -12.90
N SER A 153 20.98 11.68 -13.01
CA SER A 153 22.10 12.01 -13.92
C SER A 153 23.32 11.13 -13.62
N ASP A 154 23.98 10.63 -14.67
CA ASP A 154 25.18 9.76 -14.62
C ASP A 154 26.36 10.26 -13.74
N SER A 155 26.29 11.50 -13.24
CA SER A 155 27.29 12.10 -12.35
C SER A 155 27.10 11.82 -10.86
N GLN A 156 26.02 11.16 -10.43
CA GLN A 156 25.87 10.68 -9.05
C GLN A 156 25.88 9.15 -9.05
N SER A 157 26.93 8.60 -8.46
CA SER A 157 27.24 7.18 -8.31
C SER A 157 26.03 6.28 -7.99
N LEU A 158 25.99 5.09 -8.61
CA LEU A 158 25.30 3.85 -8.18
C LEU A 158 24.52 4.02 -6.87
N ASP A 159 23.27 4.47 -6.94
CA ASP A 159 22.49 4.57 -5.70
C ASP A 159 21.81 3.23 -5.43
N GLU A 160 22.50 2.37 -4.69
CA GLU A 160 22.03 1.08 -4.11
C GLU A 160 20.76 1.22 -3.25
N ARG A 161 20.15 2.42 -3.19
CA ARG A 161 19.04 2.81 -2.30
C ARG A 161 17.66 2.85 -2.96
N VAL A 162 17.47 2.18 -4.09
CA VAL A 162 16.19 2.13 -4.84
C VAL A 162 14.97 1.83 -3.95
N LEU A 163 15.10 0.86 -3.03
CA LEU A 163 14.03 0.47 -2.11
C LEU A 163 13.81 1.43 -0.93
N TYR A 164 14.76 2.31 -0.63
CA TYR A 164 14.61 3.33 0.43
C TYR A 164 13.61 4.42 0.04
N SER A 165 13.38 4.63 -1.26
CA SER A 165 12.37 5.57 -1.78
C SER A 165 10.94 5.01 -1.78
N ARG A 166 10.72 3.80 -1.23
CA ARG A 166 9.46 3.05 -1.38
C ARG A 166 8.71 2.91 -0.07
N ASN A 167 7.39 2.99 -0.18
CA ASN A 167 6.47 2.90 0.95
C ASN A 167 6.21 1.43 1.32
N PHE A 168 5.84 1.19 2.58
CA PHE A 168 5.58 -0.15 3.13
C PHE A 168 4.64 -1.02 2.26
N ASP A 169 3.62 -0.39 1.67
CA ASP A 169 2.63 -1.06 0.82
C ASP A 169 3.27 -1.70 -0.42
N GLN A 170 4.16 -0.95 -1.08
CA GLN A 170 4.86 -1.37 -2.30
C GLN A 170 5.79 -2.56 -2.01
N LEU A 171 6.38 -2.62 -0.82
CA LEU A 171 7.21 -3.76 -0.39
C LEU A 171 6.37 -5.02 -0.20
N ARG A 172 5.15 -4.90 0.35
CA ARG A 172 4.20 -6.02 0.48
C ARG A 172 3.73 -6.48 -0.89
N GLU A 173 3.31 -5.54 -1.74
CA GLU A 173 2.85 -5.83 -3.09
C GLU A 173 3.92 -6.54 -3.91
N PHE A 174 5.19 -6.15 -3.78
CA PHE A 174 6.28 -6.83 -4.45
C PHE A 174 6.34 -8.33 -4.16
N LEU A 175 6.12 -8.74 -2.91
CA LEU A 175 6.21 -10.15 -2.53
C LEU A 175 5.00 -10.96 -3.01
N PHE A 176 3.79 -10.41 -2.94
CA PHE A 176 2.54 -11.17 -3.07
C PHE A 176 1.69 -10.83 -4.30
N THR A 177 2.09 -9.84 -5.10
CA THR A 177 1.35 -9.52 -6.32
C THR A 177 1.76 -10.49 -7.42
N ASN A 178 0.75 -11.06 -8.06
CA ASN A 178 0.94 -11.98 -9.17
C ASN A 178 0.82 -11.22 -10.49
N TYR A 179 1.93 -11.04 -11.19
CA TYR A 179 1.94 -10.42 -12.51
C TYR A 179 1.60 -11.49 -13.54
N SER A 180 0.37 -11.49 -14.06
CA SER A 180 0.03 -12.29 -15.24
C SER A 180 -1.17 -11.79 -16.01
N GLU A 181 -1.11 -12.11 -17.29
CA GLU A 181 -2.11 -11.79 -18.28
C GLU A 181 -3.04 -12.98 -18.58
N TYR A 182 -2.74 -14.18 -18.08
CA TYR A 182 -3.52 -15.38 -18.37
C TYR A 182 -4.28 -15.83 -17.12
N LYS A 183 -5.60 -16.01 -17.24
CA LYS A 183 -6.40 -16.69 -16.23
C LYS A 183 -6.05 -18.18 -16.26
N SER A 184 -5.94 -18.82 -15.10
CA SER A 184 -5.86 -20.27 -15.01
C SER A 184 -7.00 -20.92 -15.78
N GLU A 185 -8.19 -20.32 -15.73
CA GLU A 185 -9.38 -20.78 -16.48
C GLU A 185 -9.25 -20.63 -17.99
N ASP A 186 -8.59 -19.57 -18.48
CA ASP A 186 -8.40 -19.35 -19.92
C ASP A 186 -7.33 -20.29 -20.48
N LEU A 187 -6.26 -20.55 -19.72
CA LEU A 187 -5.25 -21.57 -20.03
C LEU A 187 -5.86 -22.99 -20.01
N ILE A 188 -6.72 -23.26 -19.03
CA ILE A 188 -7.44 -24.53 -18.95
C ILE A 188 -8.41 -24.68 -20.12
N LYS A 189 -9.12 -23.62 -20.52
CA LYS A 189 -9.98 -23.64 -21.71
C LYS A 189 -9.18 -23.86 -23.00
N GLU A 190 -8.06 -23.18 -23.19
CA GLU A 190 -7.17 -23.38 -24.34
C GLU A 190 -6.77 -24.86 -24.49
N ILE A 191 -6.49 -25.54 -23.37
CA ILE A 191 -6.12 -26.96 -23.35
C ILE A 191 -7.33 -27.87 -23.61
N ILE A 192 -8.48 -27.56 -23.01
CA ILE A 192 -9.71 -28.36 -23.15
C ILE A 192 -10.28 -28.25 -24.57
N ASP A 193 -10.23 -27.06 -25.17
CA ASP A 193 -10.80 -26.78 -26.48
C ASP A 193 -9.87 -27.22 -27.64
N GLU A 194 -8.58 -27.44 -27.37
CA GLU A 194 -7.63 -27.97 -28.35
C GLU A 194 -7.93 -29.43 -28.68
N LYS A 195 -8.08 -29.74 -29.97
CA LYS A 195 -8.45 -31.06 -30.48
C LYS A 195 -7.24 -31.89 -30.90
N ASP A 196 -6.13 -31.24 -31.21
CA ASP A 196 -4.88 -31.90 -31.57
C ASP A 196 -4.13 -32.39 -30.32
N HIS A 197 -3.75 -33.67 -30.32
CA HIS A 197 -3.13 -34.32 -29.16
C HIS A 197 -1.71 -33.81 -28.89
N GLU A 198 -0.90 -33.56 -29.93
CA GLU A 198 0.48 -33.07 -29.77
C GLU A 198 0.49 -31.61 -29.31
N ILE A 199 -0.43 -30.79 -29.83
CA ILE A 199 -0.58 -29.39 -29.41
C ILE A 199 -1.07 -29.32 -27.97
N ARG A 200 -2.05 -30.16 -27.60
CA ARG A 200 -2.53 -30.24 -26.22
C ARG A 200 -1.45 -30.67 -25.24
N GLU A 201 -0.65 -31.69 -25.55
CA GLU A 201 0.49 -32.10 -24.70
C GLU A 201 1.51 -30.97 -24.54
N ARG A 202 1.79 -30.22 -25.61
CA ARG A 202 2.67 -29.05 -25.56
C ARG A 202 2.10 -27.94 -24.69
N LEU A 203 0.81 -27.63 -24.81
CA LEU A 203 0.13 -26.63 -23.96
C LEU A 203 0.15 -27.04 -22.48
N VAL A 204 0.00 -28.34 -22.19
CA VAL A 204 0.11 -28.87 -20.83
C VAL A 204 1.55 -28.78 -20.31
N SER A 205 2.55 -29.03 -21.14
CA SER A 205 3.96 -28.84 -20.77
C SER A 205 4.30 -27.36 -20.53
N ASP A 206 3.69 -26.45 -21.29
CA ASP A 206 3.94 -25.00 -21.18
C ASP A 206 3.16 -24.35 -20.01
N LEU A 207 2.14 -25.03 -19.45
CA LEU A 207 1.31 -24.53 -18.34
C LEU A 207 2.14 -24.07 -17.15
N GLU A 208 3.15 -24.84 -16.72
CA GLU A 208 3.94 -24.48 -15.53
C GLU A 208 4.67 -23.15 -15.70
N SER A 209 5.01 -22.77 -16.93
CA SER A 209 5.65 -21.50 -17.28
C SER A 209 4.66 -20.35 -17.48
N LYS A 210 3.40 -20.67 -17.84
CA LYS A 210 2.31 -19.71 -18.03
C LYS A 210 1.51 -19.44 -16.75
N ILE A 211 1.53 -20.37 -15.78
CA ILE A 211 0.85 -20.20 -14.50
C ILE A 211 1.57 -19.11 -13.71
N PRO A 212 0.84 -18.09 -13.29
CA PRO A 212 1.48 -16.94 -12.74
C PRO A 212 1.78 -17.15 -11.27
N LYS A 213 3.01 -16.83 -10.88
CA LYS A 213 3.54 -17.03 -9.54
C LYS A 213 3.93 -15.69 -8.95
N THR A 214 3.63 -15.48 -7.67
CA THR A 214 4.13 -14.30 -6.93
C THR A 214 5.64 -14.40 -6.73
N ASN A 215 6.31 -13.31 -6.38
CA ASN A 215 7.74 -13.38 -6.02
C ASN A 215 7.96 -14.25 -4.79
N TRP A 216 6.99 -14.30 -3.87
CA TRP A 216 6.98 -15.28 -2.79
C TRP A 216 7.00 -16.72 -3.33
N GLU A 217 6.12 -17.06 -4.27
CA GLU A 217 6.07 -18.42 -4.83
C GLU A 217 7.31 -18.79 -5.64
N LYS A 218 7.89 -17.83 -6.36
CA LYS A 218 9.10 -18.03 -7.15
C LYS A 218 10.34 -18.24 -6.28
N PHE A 219 10.52 -17.42 -5.24
CA PHE A 219 11.80 -17.32 -4.53
C PHE A 219 11.75 -17.82 -3.08
N ILE A 220 10.60 -17.70 -2.40
CA ILE A 220 10.53 -17.85 -0.93
C ILE A 220 9.82 -19.13 -0.52
N LYS A 221 8.76 -19.54 -1.22
CA LYS A 221 7.79 -20.58 -0.80
C LYS A 221 8.45 -21.91 -0.44
N ASN A 222 9.39 -22.38 -1.26
CA ASN A 222 10.05 -23.67 -1.06
C ASN A 222 10.82 -23.69 0.27
N GLU A 223 11.60 -22.65 0.54
CA GLU A 223 12.41 -22.57 1.75
C GLU A 223 11.58 -22.20 2.99
N ALA A 224 10.67 -21.25 2.85
CA ALA A 224 9.73 -20.88 3.90
C ALA A 224 8.96 -22.10 4.44
N SER A 225 8.49 -22.98 3.55
CA SER A 225 7.75 -24.20 3.92
C SER A 225 8.59 -25.17 4.76
N LYS A 226 9.86 -25.38 4.41
CA LYS A 226 10.79 -26.25 5.19
C LYS A 226 11.01 -25.73 6.61
N HIS A 227 10.82 -24.42 6.79
CA HIS A 227 11.07 -23.72 8.04
C HIS A 227 9.81 -23.33 8.81
N SER A 228 8.65 -23.89 8.43
CA SER A 228 7.34 -23.65 9.02
C SER A 228 6.90 -22.19 8.98
N ILE A 229 7.29 -21.45 7.93
CA ILE A 229 6.83 -20.10 7.64
C ILE A 229 5.70 -20.20 6.62
N ASN A 230 4.49 -19.84 7.02
CA ASN A 230 3.31 -19.90 6.16
C ASN A 230 3.06 -18.56 5.44
N GLU A 231 2.84 -18.62 4.13
CA GLU A 231 2.56 -17.44 3.29
C GLU A 231 1.37 -16.61 3.79
N SER A 232 0.23 -17.25 4.05
CA SER A 232 -0.99 -16.57 4.50
C SER A 232 -0.80 -15.91 5.86
N GLU A 233 -0.06 -16.54 6.77
CA GLU A 233 0.27 -15.93 8.07
C GLU A 233 1.17 -14.70 7.89
N PHE A 234 2.23 -14.82 7.08
CA PHE A 234 3.14 -13.72 6.78
C PHE A 234 2.41 -12.53 6.15
N GLN A 235 1.52 -12.78 5.18
CA GLN A 235 0.71 -11.76 4.53
C GLN A 235 -0.24 -11.06 5.52
N LYS A 236 -0.93 -11.83 6.39
CA LYS A 236 -1.82 -11.27 7.42
C LYS A 236 -1.08 -10.38 8.42
N LEU A 237 0.15 -10.76 8.79
CA LEU A 237 1.00 -9.94 9.68
C LEU A 237 1.33 -8.60 9.01
N LEU A 238 1.78 -8.61 7.75
CA LEU A 238 2.09 -7.37 7.02
C LEU A 238 0.85 -6.50 6.78
N GLU A 239 -0.30 -7.09 6.47
CA GLU A 239 -1.56 -6.35 6.31
C GLU A 239 -1.98 -5.67 7.62
N ASN A 240 -1.86 -6.37 8.75
CA ASN A 240 -2.14 -5.78 10.05
C ASN A 240 -1.19 -4.62 10.37
N ILE A 241 0.12 -4.79 10.14
CA ILE A 241 1.13 -3.75 10.35
C ILE A 241 0.84 -2.53 9.49
N TYR A 242 0.52 -2.72 8.21
CA TYR A 242 0.14 -1.64 7.30
C TYR A 242 -1.10 -0.87 7.79
N ARG A 243 -2.15 -1.59 8.18
CA ARG A 243 -3.39 -0.99 8.71
C ARG A 243 -3.11 -0.16 9.96
N MET A 244 -2.31 -0.67 10.90
CA MET A 244 -1.94 0.05 12.11
C MET A 244 -1.03 1.26 11.82
N ARG A 245 -0.07 1.12 10.90
CA ARG A 245 0.77 2.22 10.42
C ARG A 245 -0.07 3.38 9.87
N ASN A 246 -1.11 3.08 9.09
CA ASN A 246 -1.99 4.12 8.56
C ASN A 246 -2.78 4.82 9.68
N ARG A 247 -3.23 4.09 10.71
CA ARG A 247 -3.86 4.72 11.89
C ARG A 247 -2.90 5.67 12.61
N ILE A 248 -1.65 5.26 12.81
CA ILE A 248 -0.59 6.08 13.42
C ILE A 248 -0.34 7.35 12.61
N ALA A 249 -0.14 7.21 11.28
CA ALA A 249 0.16 8.32 10.39
C ALA A 249 -0.99 9.34 10.27
N HIS A 250 -2.25 8.88 10.36
CA HIS A 250 -3.42 9.74 10.32
C HIS A 250 -3.83 10.30 11.69
N CYS A 251 -3.03 10.09 12.73
CA CYS A 251 -3.33 10.51 14.11
C CYS A 251 -4.70 10.02 14.60
N ASN A 252 -5.11 8.83 14.16
CA ASN A 252 -6.33 8.19 14.61
C ASN A 252 -6.15 7.63 16.03
N THR A 253 -7.26 7.28 16.68
CA THR A 253 -7.24 6.58 17.98
C THR A 253 -6.38 5.33 17.88
N PHE A 254 -5.50 5.11 18.85
CA PHE A 254 -4.55 4.01 18.91
C PHE A 254 -4.27 3.66 20.38
N ASN A 255 -4.97 2.66 20.91
CA ASN A 255 -4.94 2.35 22.34
C ASN A 255 -3.92 1.25 22.71
N ARG A 256 -3.87 0.88 23.98
CA ARG A 256 -3.00 -0.19 24.50
C ARG A 256 -3.16 -1.53 23.78
N ASP A 257 -4.40 -1.94 23.49
CA ASP A 257 -4.68 -3.22 22.84
C ASP A 257 -4.21 -3.19 21.38
N ASP A 258 -4.45 -2.07 20.67
CA ASP A 258 -3.92 -1.83 19.33
C ASP A 258 -2.38 -1.90 19.32
N PHE A 259 -1.73 -1.23 20.27
CA PHE A 259 -0.29 -1.22 20.41
C PHE A 259 0.27 -2.62 20.68
N ASN A 260 -0.32 -3.37 21.62
CA ASN A 260 0.11 -4.73 21.95
C ASN A 260 -0.03 -5.67 20.75
N ASN A 261 -1.16 -5.60 20.04
CA ASN A 261 -1.40 -6.38 18.84
C ASN A 261 -0.41 -6.03 17.71
N PHE A 262 -0.14 -4.73 17.52
CA PHE A 262 0.84 -4.24 16.57
C PHE A 262 2.25 -4.74 16.89
N LYS A 263 2.68 -4.59 18.16
CA LYS A 263 3.98 -5.04 18.66
C LYS A 263 4.16 -6.55 18.48
N GLU A 264 3.16 -7.35 18.81
CA GLU A 264 3.21 -8.81 18.60
C GLU A 264 3.38 -9.15 17.11
N SER A 265 2.64 -8.44 16.23
CA SER A 265 2.76 -8.63 14.78
C SER A 265 4.16 -8.27 14.28
N CYS A 266 4.73 -7.15 14.76
CA CYS A 266 6.09 -6.71 14.43
C CYS A 266 7.14 -7.72 14.88
N HIS A 267 7.05 -8.24 16.12
CA HIS A 267 7.99 -9.26 16.60
C HIS A 267 7.93 -10.54 15.76
N LYS A 268 6.72 -11.01 15.42
CA LYS A 268 6.56 -12.22 14.59
C LYS A 268 7.11 -12.02 13.19
N ILE A 269 6.80 -10.90 12.53
CA ILE A 269 7.30 -10.66 11.18
C ILE A 269 8.83 -10.50 11.16
N MET A 270 9.41 -9.82 12.15
CA MET A 270 10.86 -9.69 12.29
C MET A 270 11.54 -11.05 12.41
N LYS A 271 10.96 -11.97 13.19
CA LYS A 271 11.47 -13.34 13.31
C LYS A 271 11.43 -14.08 11.96
N TYR A 272 10.36 -13.93 11.19
CA TYR A 272 10.27 -14.55 9.86
C TYR A 272 11.27 -13.94 8.89
N ILE A 273 11.34 -12.61 8.82
CA ILE A 273 12.28 -11.89 7.95
C ILE A 273 13.71 -12.32 8.27
N SER A 274 14.13 -12.26 9.54
CA SER A 274 15.48 -12.68 9.95
C SER A 274 15.80 -14.11 9.53
N LYS A 275 14.85 -15.05 9.69
CA LYS A 275 15.06 -16.44 9.31
C LYS A 275 15.17 -16.61 7.79
N LEU A 276 14.34 -15.90 7.02
CA LEU A 276 14.38 -15.94 5.57
C LEU A 276 15.66 -15.30 5.02
N THR A 277 16.10 -14.18 5.60
CA THR A 277 17.39 -13.54 5.27
C THR A 277 18.55 -14.52 5.47
N GLU A 278 18.64 -15.18 6.64
CA GLU A 278 19.69 -16.16 6.90
C GLU A 278 19.70 -17.31 5.88
N ILE A 279 18.53 -17.72 5.38
CA ILE A 279 18.42 -18.77 4.36
C ILE A 279 18.96 -18.25 3.03
N ILE A 280 18.55 -17.05 2.60
CA ILE A 280 19.01 -16.43 1.34
C ILE A 280 20.54 -16.33 1.33
N GLU A 281 21.13 -15.85 2.42
CA GLU A 281 22.58 -15.71 2.56
C GLU A 281 23.33 -17.04 2.46
N LYS A 282 22.73 -18.13 2.99
CA LYS A 282 23.33 -19.47 3.00
C LYS A 282 23.17 -20.23 1.69
N GLU A 283 22.00 -20.16 1.07
CA GLU A 283 21.65 -21.03 -0.05
C GLU A 283 22.12 -20.50 -1.42
N ARG A 284 22.39 -19.20 -1.56
CA ARG A 284 22.96 -18.56 -2.78
C ARG A 284 22.41 -19.13 -4.09
N ILE A 285 21.09 -19.24 -4.19
CA ILE A 285 20.44 -19.85 -5.35
C ILE A 285 20.38 -18.81 -6.48
N PHE A 286 21.38 -18.82 -7.36
CA PHE A 286 21.34 -18.05 -8.61
C PHE A 286 20.31 -18.66 -9.55
N SER A 287 19.09 -18.13 -9.57
CA SER A 287 18.08 -18.50 -10.56
C SER A 287 18.08 -17.50 -11.72
N GLU A 288 18.21 -17.99 -12.95
CA GLU A 288 18.18 -17.16 -14.17
C GLU A 288 16.74 -16.84 -14.63
N ASP A 289 15.87 -16.35 -13.73
CA ASP A 289 14.54 -15.91 -14.16
C ASP A 289 14.59 -14.46 -14.70
N HIS A 290 14.56 -14.31 -16.03
CA HIS A 290 14.51 -13.02 -16.73
C HIS A 290 13.19 -12.24 -16.52
N SER A 291 12.17 -12.85 -15.89
CA SER A 291 10.88 -12.21 -15.61
C SER A 291 10.95 -11.18 -14.49
N ILE A 292 11.90 -11.33 -13.56
CA ILE A 292 12.06 -10.47 -12.37
C ILE A 292 12.29 -9.01 -12.77
N GLU A 293 13.13 -8.74 -13.78
CA GLU A 293 13.43 -7.38 -14.26
C GLU A 293 12.16 -6.60 -14.64
N ASN A 294 11.18 -7.29 -15.23
CA ASN A 294 9.90 -6.69 -15.61
C ASN A 294 9.00 -6.40 -14.40
N ASP A 295 8.94 -7.33 -13.44
CA ASP A 295 8.18 -7.14 -12.20
C ASP A 295 8.77 -5.97 -11.39
N ILE A 296 10.11 -5.83 -11.34
CA ILE A 296 10.82 -4.70 -10.72
C ILE A 296 10.42 -3.37 -11.38
N SER A 297 10.52 -3.28 -12.72
CA SER A 297 10.19 -2.05 -13.46
C SER A 297 8.70 -1.67 -13.33
N ALA A 298 7.81 -2.66 -13.19
CA ALA A 298 6.39 -2.41 -12.98
C ALA A 298 6.07 -1.77 -11.62
N ILE A 299 6.77 -2.18 -10.56
CA ILE A 299 6.46 -1.81 -9.17
C ILE A 299 7.29 -0.64 -8.67
N PHE A 300 8.58 -0.65 -9.03
CA PHE A 300 9.58 0.25 -8.47
C PHE A 300 9.98 1.37 -9.41
N ALA A 301 9.32 1.53 -10.56
CA ALA A 301 9.44 2.74 -11.33
C ALA A 301 8.63 3.88 -10.71
N PRO A 302 9.12 5.14 -10.68
CA PRO A 302 8.29 6.28 -10.32
C PRO A 302 6.98 6.22 -11.09
N ILE A 303 5.86 6.51 -10.43
CA ILE A 303 4.53 6.41 -11.04
C ILE A 303 4.49 7.18 -12.38
N ASP A 304 5.18 8.32 -12.44
CA ASP A 304 5.22 9.24 -13.59
C ASP A 304 6.31 8.91 -14.63
N SER A 305 7.10 7.84 -14.44
CA SER A 305 8.22 7.50 -15.34
C SER A 305 7.78 6.95 -16.69
N TYR A 306 6.54 6.47 -16.78
CA TYR A 306 5.96 5.90 -18.00
C TYR A 306 4.52 6.33 -18.11
N ASN A 307 4.15 6.86 -19.28
CA ASN A 307 2.79 7.30 -19.56
C ASN A 307 2.12 6.52 -20.69
N THR A 308 2.81 5.49 -21.22
CA THR A 308 2.30 4.69 -22.32
C THR A 308 2.41 3.22 -21.99
N ILE A 309 1.32 2.48 -22.18
CA ILE A 309 1.32 1.02 -22.11
C ILE A 309 1.27 0.42 -23.53
N VAL A 310 2.17 -0.51 -23.84
CA VAL A 310 2.15 -1.29 -25.07
C VAL A 310 1.53 -2.64 -24.77
N VAL A 311 0.42 -2.97 -25.42
CA VAL A 311 -0.29 -4.25 -25.24
C VAL A 311 -0.09 -5.17 -26.45
N PRO A 312 0.08 -6.48 -26.23
CA PRO A 312 0.03 -7.44 -27.33
C PRO A 312 -1.40 -7.57 -27.85
N ALA A 313 -1.56 -7.52 -29.16
CA ALA A 313 -2.84 -7.60 -29.84
C ALA A 313 -2.79 -8.62 -30.98
N TYR A 314 -3.64 -9.65 -30.91
CA TYR A 314 -3.93 -10.49 -32.07
C TYR A 314 -4.75 -9.70 -33.09
N LYS A 315 -4.64 -10.09 -34.36
CA LYS A 315 -5.27 -9.38 -35.48
C LYS A 315 -6.76 -9.10 -35.24
N ASP A 316 -7.52 -10.12 -34.88
CA ASP A 316 -8.97 -9.99 -34.70
C ASP A 316 -9.31 -9.04 -33.54
N GLY A 317 -8.64 -9.19 -32.40
CA GLY A 317 -8.81 -8.28 -31.27
C GLY A 317 -8.41 -6.84 -31.62
N PHE A 318 -7.33 -6.67 -32.39
CA PHE A 318 -6.91 -5.36 -32.86
C PHE A 318 -7.96 -4.70 -33.77
N GLU A 319 -8.47 -5.42 -34.77
CA GLU A 319 -9.44 -4.89 -35.72
C GLU A 319 -10.81 -4.64 -35.08
N GLU A 320 -11.33 -5.61 -34.34
CA GLU A 320 -12.68 -5.55 -33.77
C GLU A 320 -12.73 -4.64 -32.54
N VAL A 321 -11.76 -4.75 -31.63
CA VAL A 321 -11.80 -4.08 -30.33
C VAL A 321 -10.98 -2.80 -30.31
N PHE A 322 -9.69 -2.89 -30.68
CA PHE A 322 -8.78 -1.73 -30.60
C PHE A 322 -9.16 -0.63 -31.60
N LEU A 323 -9.48 -0.99 -32.84
CA LEU A 323 -9.90 -0.05 -33.88
C LEU A 323 -11.43 0.12 -33.96
N GLY A 324 -12.20 -0.94 -33.69
CA GLY A 324 -13.65 -0.94 -33.87
C GLY A 324 -14.43 -0.38 -32.68
N GLU A 325 -14.00 -0.66 -31.46
CA GLU A 325 -14.73 -0.32 -30.23
C GLU A 325 -14.05 0.76 -29.36
N ASP A 326 -12.91 1.28 -29.83
CA ASP A 326 -12.11 2.32 -29.18
C ASP A 326 -11.80 2.00 -27.70
N ARG A 327 -11.40 0.76 -27.43
CA ARG A 327 -11.09 0.27 -26.08
C ARG A 327 -10.16 -0.94 -26.12
N TRP A 328 -9.76 -1.41 -24.94
CA TRP A 328 -9.09 -2.70 -24.78
C TRP A 328 -9.53 -3.39 -23.50
N TYR A 329 -10.03 -4.64 -23.61
CA TYR A 329 -10.79 -5.31 -22.55
C TYR A 329 -9.97 -5.92 -21.41
N SER A 330 -8.68 -6.14 -21.65
CA SER A 330 -7.93 -7.16 -20.92
C SER A 330 -6.48 -6.75 -20.74
N VAL A 331 -6.23 -5.93 -19.72
CA VAL A 331 -4.87 -5.52 -19.34
C VAL A 331 -4.66 -5.69 -17.85
N SER A 332 -3.50 -6.21 -17.46
CA SER A 332 -3.05 -6.21 -16.07
C SER A 332 -2.29 -4.92 -15.79
N ILE A 333 -2.88 -4.05 -14.98
CA ILE A 333 -2.32 -2.75 -14.60
C ILE A 333 -2.34 -2.67 -13.07
N TRP A 334 -1.20 -2.29 -12.48
CA TRP A 334 -1.12 -2.00 -11.06
C TRP A 334 -1.94 -0.75 -10.73
N ASP A 335 -2.76 -0.79 -9.68
CA ASP A 335 -3.70 0.29 -9.35
C ASP A 335 -3.01 1.66 -9.19
N GLY A 336 -1.81 1.69 -8.61
CA GLY A 336 -1.05 2.93 -8.45
C GLY A 336 -0.46 3.49 -9.75
N ARG A 337 -0.60 2.79 -10.89
CA ARG A 337 -0.18 3.27 -12.23
C ARG A 337 -1.34 3.73 -13.10
N ILE A 338 -2.58 3.53 -12.66
CA ILE A 338 -3.75 3.88 -13.47
C ILE A 338 -3.71 5.35 -13.86
N ASP A 339 -3.39 6.22 -12.90
CA ASP A 339 -3.41 7.67 -13.09
C ASP A 339 -2.26 8.20 -13.96
N SER A 340 -1.20 7.42 -14.19
CA SER A 340 -0.08 7.85 -15.01
C SER A 340 -0.15 7.40 -16.47
N ILE A 341 -1.07 6.50 -16.83
CA ILE A 341 -1.18 5.99 -18.21
C ILE A 341 -2.07 6.91 -19.04
N ASP A 342 -1.42 7.76 -19.85
CA ASP A 342 -2.07 8.67 -20.79
C ASP A 342 -2.32 8.04 -22.16
N TYR A 343 -1.54 7.02 -22.54
CA TYR A 343 -1.58 6.41 -23.87
C TYR A 343 -1.49 4.89 -23.81
N ILE A 344 -2.04 4.25 -24.84
CA ILE A 344 -1.92 2.82 -25.10
C ILE A 344 -1.46 2.60 -26.54
N ALA A 345 -0.57 1.64 -26.79
CA ALA A 345 -0.15 1.23 -28.11
C ALA A 345 -0.37 -0.27 -28.34
N ALA A 346 -0.69 -0.66 -29.57
CA ALA A 346 -0.95 -2.05 -29.94
C ALA A 346 0.26 -2.64 -30.68
N TYR A 347 0.90 -3.63 -30.06
CA TYR A 347 1.85 -4.52 -30.71
C TYR A 347 1.10 -5.66 -31.40
N LEU A 348 1.10 -5.68 -32.74
CA LEU A 348 0.53 -6.79 -33.49
C LEU A 348 1.41 -8.02 -33.38
N THR A 349 0.84 -9.14 -32.94
CA THR A 349 1.53 -10.42 -32.84
C THR A 349 1.79 -11.01 -34.24
N ALA A 350 2.35 -12.22 -34.31
CA ALA A 350 2.63 -12.87 -35.60
C ALA A 350 1.36 -12.92 -36.48
N PRO A 351 1.47 -12.64 -37.80
CA PRO A 351 2.70 -12.53 -38.58
C PRO A 351 3.31 -11.12 -38.67
N GLU A 352 2.64 -10.08 -38.15
CA GLU A 352 3.04 -8.68 -38.41
C GLU A 352 4.18 -8.19 -37.50
N GLN A 353 4.24 -8.67 -36.26
CA GLN A 353 5.31 -8.46 -35.28
C GLN A 353 5.81 -7.00 -35.18
N LYS A 354 4.88 -6.05 -35.05
CA LYS A 354 5.19 -4.61 -35.01
C LYS A 354 4.12 -3.80 -34.29
N ILE A 355 4.52 -2.69 -33.69
CA ILE A 355 3.60 -1.70 -33.16
C ILE A 355 3.14 -0.81 -34.32
N THR A 356 1.82 -0.63 -34.46
CA THR A 356 1.27 0.11 -35.60
C THR A 356 0.42 1.30 -35.21
N HIS A 357 -0.26 1.24 -34.06
CA HIS A 357 -1.23 2.25 -33.64
C HIS A 357 -1.09 2.52 -32.15
N TYR A 358 -1.50 3.72 -31.77
CA TYR A 358 -1.67 4.12 -30.39
C TYR A 358 -3.00 4.85 -30.21
N ALA A 359 -3.47 4.97 -28.99
CA ALA A 359 -4.64 5.75 -28.64
C ALA A 359 -4.38 6.49 -27.33
N LYS A 360 -5.02 7.66 -27.18
CA LYS A 360 -5.05 8.37 -25.91
C LYS A 360 -6.05 7.68 -24.98
N VAL A 361 -5.70 7.53 -23.72
CA VAL A 361 -6.55 6.92 -22.70
C VAL A 361 -7.47 7.99 -22.12
N ARG A 362 -8.76 7.66 -22.04
CA ARG A 362 -9.79 8.48 -21.37
C ARG A 362 -9.96 8.09 -19.91
N LYS A 363 -10.05 6.78 -19.66
CA LYS A 363 -10.22 6.21 -18.33
C LYS A 363 -9.84 4.73 -18.32
N ILE A 364 -9.47 4.24 -17.15
CA ILE A 364 -9.17 2.84 -16.89
C ILE A 364 -10.05 2.38 -15.74
N GLU A 365 -10.78 1.28 -15.93
CA GLU A 365 -11.72 0.76 -14.93
C GLU A 365 -11.47 -0.73 -14.67
N PRO A 366 -11.80 -1.25 -13.47
CA PRO A 366 -11.85 -2.69 -13.25
C PRO A 366 -12.72 -3.38 -14.31
N SER A 367 -12.22 -4.49 -14.85
CA SER A 367 -12.94 -5.23 -15.88
C SER A 367 -14.09 -6.01 -15.25
N PRO A 368 -15.35 -5.88 -15.74
CA PRO A 368 -16.49 -6.66 -15.27
C PRO A 368 -16.36 -8.15 -15.61
N TYR A 369 -15.42 -8.50 -16.49
CA TYR A 369 -15.14 -9.88 -16.89
C TYR A 369 -14.01 -10.52 -16.04
N ASN A 370 -13.18 -9.69 -15.42
CA ASN A 370 -12.03 -10.11 -14.62
C ASN A 370 -11.63 -9.05 -13.60
N GLU A 371 -11.89 -9.31 -12.32
CA GLU A 371 -11.60 -8.41 -11.19
C GLU A 371 -10.11 -8.02 -11.08
N LYS A 372 -9.19 -8.83 -11.65
CA LYS A 372 -7.75 -8.56 -11.66
C LYS A 372 -7.26 -7.79 -12.88
N LYS A 373 -8.11 -7.57 -13.89
CA LYS A 373 -7.78 -6.84 -15.12
C LYS A 373 -8.53 -5.53 -15.19
N LYS A 374 -8.04 -4.66 -16.07
CA LYS A 374 -8.65 -3.38 -16.37
C LYS A 374 -9.12 -3.34 -17.81
N ILE A 375 -10.18 -2.56 -18.04
CA ILE A 375 -10.58 -2.09 -19.37
C ILE A 375 -10.03 -0.68 -19.53
N ILE A 376 -9.32 -0.46 -20.64
CA ILE A 376 -8.86 0.87 -21.05
C ILE A 376 -9.84 1.39 -22.08
N TYR A 377 -10.43 2.57 -21.84
CA TYR A 377 -11.29 3.25 -22.81
C TYR A 377 -10.52 4.39 -23.46
N PHE A 378 -10.64 4.52 -24.79
CA PHE A 378 -9.89 5.53 -25.52
C PHE A 378 -10.62 6.88 -25.56
N ASP A 379 -9.84 7.95 -25.64
CA ASP A 379 -10.28 9.32 -25.89
C ASP A 379 -10.29 9.57 -27.41
N GLY A 380 -11.24 8.92 -28.09
CA GLY A 380 -11.34 8.92 -29.56
C GLY A 380 -10.70 7.70 -30.22
N ARG A 381 -10.59 7.75 -31.54
CA ARG A 381 -10.09 6.63 -32.35
C ARG A 381 -8.58 6.46 -32.21
N ALA A 382 -8.14 5.21 -32.31
CA ALA A 382 -6.73 4.89 -32.43
C ALA A 382 -6.09 5.60 -33.64
N ILE A 383 -4.87 6.10 -33.44
CA ILE A 383 -4.06 6.85 -34.39
C ILE A 383 -2.97 5.92 -34.92
N GLN A 384 -2.84 5.83 -36.23
CA GLN A 384 -1.76 5.09 -36.87
C GLN A 384 -0.43 5.83 -36.66
N LEU A 385 0.59 5.09 -36.23
CA LEU A 385 1.95 5.62 -36.12
C LEU A 385 2.47 6.03 -37.51
N PRO A 386 3.24 7.13 -37.61
CA PRO A 386 3.86 7.54 -38.88
C PRO A 386 4.76 6.45 -39.48
N LYS A 387 5.43 5.68 -38.61
CA LYS A 387 6.24 4.52 -38.97
C LYS A 387 5.90 3.36 -38.03
N PRO A 388 5.54 2.18 -38.55
CA PRO A 388 5.42 0.98 -37.72
C PRO A 388 6.76 0.62 -37.07
N ILE A 389 6.73 0.17 -35.83
CA ILE A 389 7.91 -0.19 -35.04
C ILE A 389 8.04 -1.72 -35.01
N PRO A 390 8.92 -2.32 -35.84
CA PRO A 390 9.13 -3.77 -35.86
C PRO A 390 9.78 -4.28 -34.58
N ILE A 391 9.56 -5.58 -34.29
CA ILE A 391 10.25 -6.26 -33.21
C ILE A 391 11.78 -6.22 -33.40
N GLY A 392 12.49 -5.91 -32.32
CA GLY A 392 13.95 -5.88 -32.27
C GLY A 392 14.56 -7.24 -31.93
N SER A 393 15.70 -7.21 -31.25
CA SER A 393 16.47 -8.39 -30.87
C SER A 393 15.79 -9.24 -29.78
N ASP A 394 15.00 -8.62 -28.89
CA ASP A 394 14.18 -9.35 -27.93
C ASP A 394 12.87 -9.82 -28.57
N THR A 395 12.94 -11.00 -29.17
CA THR A 395 11.78 -11.68 -29.79
C THR A 395 10.66 -12.05 -28.80
N LYS A 396 10.90 -11.98 -27.49
CA LYS A 396 9.92 -12.30 -26.43
C LYS A 396 9.40 -11.05 -25.71
N ALA A 397 9.80 -9.85 -26.13
CA ALA A 397 9.50 -8.59 -25.45
C ALA A 397 8.01 -8.38 -25.16
N PHE A 398 7.11 -8.80 -26.07
CA PHE A 398 5.66 -8.61 -25.96
C PHE A 398 4.88 -9.90 -25.68
N GLN A 399 5.49 -10.85 -24.98
CA GLN A 399 4.69 -11.91 -24.32
C GLN A 399 3.74 -11.34 -23.26
N ARG A 400 4.04 -10.13 -22.79
CA ARG A 400 3.28 -9.34 -21.82
C ARG A 400 3.23 -7.88 -22.24
N SER A 401 2.28 -7.14 -21.66
CA SER A 401 2.18 -5.69 -21.76
C SER A 401 3.42 -5.05 -21.16
N ARG A 402 3.86 -3.97 -21.79
CA ARG A 402 5.09 -3.24 -21.42
C ARG A 402 4.78 -1.78 -21.24
N TYR A 403 5.62 -1.09 -20.47
CA TYR A 403 5.48 0.33 -20.21
C TYR A 403 6.62 1.09 -20.86
N THR A 404 6.29 2.20 -21.51
CA THR A 404 7.24 3.11 -22.16
C THR A 404 6.76 4.55 -22.02
N ILE A 405 7.56 5.49 -22.53
CA ILE A 405 7.22 6.91 -22.60
C ILE A 405 6.73 7.20 -24.00
N PHE A 406 5.67 8.00 -24.11
CA PHE A 406 5.04 8.31 -25.39
C PHE A 406 6.03 8.90 -26.40
N ASP A 407 6.92 9.80 -25.98
CA ASP A 407 7.95 10.38 -26.84
C ASP A 407 8.89 9.30 -27.42
N ARG A 408 9.29 8.31 -26.60
CA ARG A 408 10.10 7.17 -27.09
C ARG A 408 9.33 6.32 -28.09
N LEU A 409 8.03 6.12 -27.87
CA LEU A 409 7.19 5.41 -28.84
C LEU A 409 7.19 6.11 -30.20
N LEU A 410 7.15 7.44 -30.23
CA LEU A 410 7.13 8.19 -31.49
C LEU A 410 8.48 8.17 -32.23
N ASP A 411 9.60 8.11 -31.48
CA ASP A 411 10.95 8.17 -32.04
C ASP A 411 11.59 6.79 -32.32
N ALA A 412 11.03 5.71 -31.75
CA ALA A 412 11.59 4.37 -31.84
C ALA A 412 11.63 3.82 -33.27
N SER A 413 12.75 3.17 -33.60
CA SER A 413 12.92 2.48 -34.89
C SER A 413 12.63 0.99 -34.76
N THR A 414 12.88 0.42 -33.59
CA THR A 414 12.57 -0.96 -33.22
C THR A 414 12.06 -1.01 -31.79
N THR A 415 11.52 -2.16 -31.38
CA THR A 415 11.01 -2.31 -30.02
C THR A 415 12.11 -2.28 -28.95
N ASP A 416 13.37 -2.51 -29.31
CA ASP A 416 14.51 -2.41 -28.40
C ASP A 416 14.74 -0.96 -27.95
N ASP A 417 14.33 0.03 -28.76
CA ASP A 417 14.47 1.46 -28.43
C ASP A 417 13.45 1.92 -27.37
N LEU A 418 12.44 1.11 -27.09
CA LEU A 418 11.34 1.45 -26.17
C LEU A 418 11.70 1.25 -24.69
N PHE A 419 12.74 0.45 -24.40
CA PHE A 419 13.08 -0.01 -23.06
C PHE A 419 14.49 0.45 -22.62
#